data_AF-A0A2V8MDN6-F1
#
_entry.id   AF-A0A2V8MDN6-F1
#
_cell.length_a   1.000
_cell.length_b   1.000
_cell.length_c   1.000
_cell.angle_alpha   90.00
_cell.angle_beta   90.00
_cell.angle_gamma   90.00
#
_symmetry.space_group_name_H-M   'P 1'
#
loop_
_entity.id
_entity.type
_entity.pdbx_description
1 polymer ?
#
loop_
_entity_poly.entity_id
_entity_poly.type
_entity_poly.pdbx_seq_one_letter_code
_entity_poly.pdbx_strand_id
1 'polypeptide(L)'
;MSRPSIKLITVDADVIYQAERMLESCEHCNPEGAEIPFDNILDRITGSDPNLTDYLLSEPAKCPNCRREILEKTLVDLGRAIPPLPRQSHNQPSGSVCDRPE
;
A
#
# COMPACT_ATOMS: atom_id res chain seq x y z
N MET A 1 -1.38 -17.52 -19.79
CA MET A 1 -1.40 -16.44 -18.77
C MET A 1 0.02 -15.91 -18.66
N SER A 2 0.26 -14.72 -19.20
CA SER A 2 1.57 -14.07 -19.17
C SER A 2 1.95 -13.75 -17.73
N ARG A 3 3.15 -14.13 -17.30
CA ARG A 3 3.68 -13.70 -16.01
C ARG A 3 3.69 -12.16 -16.01
N PRO A 4 2.96 -11.48 -15.11
CA PRO A 4 3.08 -10.04 -15.00
C PRO A 4 4.54 -9.72 -14.65
N SER A 5 5.13 -8.78 -15.37
CA SER A 5 6.47 -8.29 -15.07
C SER A 5 6.33 -7.27 -13.94
N ILE A 6 6.50 -7.72 -12.70
CA ILE A 6 6.51 -6.84 -11.53
C ILE A 6 7.78 -5.99 -11.59
N LYS A 7 7.63 -4.67 -11.51
CA LYS A 7 8.73 -3.72 -11.46
C LYS A 7 9.09 -3.44 -10.00
N LEU A 8 10.33 -3.70 -9.60
CA LEU A 8 10.80 -3.31 -8.27
C LEU A 8 11.32 -1.88 -8.31
N ILE A 9 10.77 -0.99 -7.47
CA ILE A 9 11.26 0.38 -7.29
C ILE A 9 11.84 0.53 -5.89
N THR A 10 13.12 0.87 -5.83
CA THR A 10 13.75 1.19 -4.55
C THR A 10 13.36 2.60 -4.13
N VAL A 11 12.85 2.72 -2.90
CA VAL A 11 12.45 3.98 -2.31
C VAL A 11 13.58 4.50 -1.44
N ASP A 12 14.05 5.70 -1.76
CA ASP A 12 15.10 6.39 -1.02
C ASP A 12 14.59 6.98 0.31
N ALA A 13 15.53 7.21 1.22
CA ALA A 13 15.32 7.86 2.52
C ALA A 13 14.52 9.18 2.43
N ASP A 14 14.71 9.97 1.37
CA ASP A 14 14.02 11.25 1.19
C ASP A 14 12.51 11.06 0.98
N VAL A 15 12.13 10.08 0.16
CA VAL A 15 10.73 9.73 -0.10
C VAL A 15 10.09 9.14 1.14
N ILE A 16 10.84 8.29 1.86
CA ILE A 16 10.42 7.75 3.16
C ILE A 16 10.12 8.89 4.13
N TYR A 17 11.05 9.84 4.27
CA TYR A 17 10.89 10.98 5.16
C TYR A 17 9.71 11.88 4.77
N GLN A 18 9.45 12.06 3.48
CA GLN A 18 8.26 12.78 3.02
C GLN A 18 6.97 12.04 3.39
N ALA A 19 6.93 10.72 3.21
CA ALA A 19 5.79 9.89 3.59
C ALA A 19 5.56 9.89 5.12
N GLU A 20 6.62 9.78 5.92
CA GLU A 20 6.60 9.94 7.39
C GLU A 20 5.97 11.25 7.85
N ARG A 21 6.21 12.34 7.11
CA ARG A 21 5.65 13.65 7.44
C ARG A 21 4.18 13.79 7.07
N MET A 22 3.68 12.96 6.16
CA MET A 22 2.26 12.89 5.83
C MET A 22 1.50 12.03 6.85
N LEU A 23 2.20 11.15 7.56
CA LEU A 23 1.64 10.24 8.54
C LEU A 23 1.17 10.95 9.80
N GLU A 24 -0.11 10.81 10.11
CA GLU A 24 -0.66 11.21 11.41
C GLU A 24 -0.49 10.07 12.42
N SER A 25 -0.81 8.83 12.02
CA SER A 25 -0.67 7.66 12.88
C SER A 25 -0.44 6.33 12.13
N CYS A 26 0.10 5.33 12.84
CA CYS A 26 0.39 3.97 12.37
C CYS A 26 -0.71 3.00 12.82
N GLU A 27 -0.91 1.86 12.14
CA GLU A 27 -1.85 0.80 12.59
C GLU A 27 -1.59 0.29 14.00
N HIS A 28 -0.35 0.39 14.46
CA HIS A 28 0.00 -0.02 15.81
C HIS A 28 -0.50 0.93 16.90
N CYS A 29 -0.57 2.24 16.62
CA CYS A 29 -1.06 3.22 17.60
C CYS A 29 -2.51 3.64 17.34
N ASN A 30 -2.98 3.49 16.12
CA ASN A 30 -4.34 3.83 15.70
C ASN A 30 -4.87 2.79 14.72
N PRO A 31 -5.18 1.57 15.18
CA PRO A 31 -5.70 0.52 14.31
C PRO A 31 -7.09 0.86 13.75
N GLU A 32 -7.83 1.78 14.38
CA GLU A 32 -9.17 2.20 13.91
C GLU A 32 -9.11 3.22 12.77
N GLY A 33 -8.05 4.05 12.71
CA GLY A 33 -7.88 5.05 11.64
C GLY A 33 -6.92 4.63 10.54
N ALA A 34 -6.01 3.69 10.80
CA ALA A 34 -5.04 3.22 9.83
C ALA A 34 -5.68 2.24 8.83
N GLU A 35 -6.27 2.79 7.77
CA GLU A 35 -6.93 2.01 6.72
C GLU A 35 -6.14 1.98 5.41
N ILE A 36 -5.06 2.76 5.29
CA ILE A 36 -4.33 2.98 4.04
C ILE A 36 -2.97 2.30 4.11
N PRO A 37 -2.59 1.40 3.20
CA PRO A 37 -1.24 0.83 3.17
C PRO A 37 -0.21 1.90 2.79
N PHE A 38 0.99 1.81 3.36
CA PHE A 38 2.08 2.75 3.09
C PHE A 38 2.49 2.76 1.60
N ASP A 39 2.37 1.63 0.90
CA ASP A 39 2.51 1.52 -0.56
C ASP A 39 1.65 2.53 -1.34
N ASN A 40 0.45 2.85 -0.87
CA ASN A 40 -0.39 3.86 -1.54
C ASN A 40 0.22 5.27 -1.46
N ILE A 41 1.01 5.55 -0.43
CA ILE A 41 1.69 6.84 -0.28
C ILE A 41 2.89 6.89 -1.21
N LEU A 42 3.63 5.79 -1.28
CA LEU A 42 4.75 5.63 -2.20
C LEU A 42 4.26 5.76 -3.65
N ASP A 43 3.13 5.16 -3.97
CA ASP A 43 2.45 5.29 -5.26
C ASP A 43 2.10 6.74 -5.59
N ARG A 44 1.59 7.48 -4.61
CA ARG A 44 1.22 8.88 -4.81
C ARG A 44 2.44 9.79 -5.01
N ILE A 45 3.56 9.50 -4.36
CA ILE A 45 4.80 10.28 -4.49
C ILE A 45 5.52 9.93 -5.80
N THR A 46 5.58 8.64 -6.14
CA THR A 46 6.31 8.15 -7.32
C THR A 46 5.48 8.16 -8.60
N GLY A 47 4.15 8.22 -8.49
CA GLY A 47 3.20 8.18 -9.60
C GLY A 47 3.24 6.88 -10.41
N SER A 48 3.64 5.76 -9.79
CA SER A 48 3.71 4.45 -10.46
C SER A 48 2.38 3.69 -10.32
N ASP A 49 2.31 2.45 -10.84
CA ASP A 49 1.12 1.61 -10.75
C ASP A 49 1.25 0.62 -9.58
N PRO A 50 0.34 0.60 -8.60
CA PRO A 50 0.46 -0.24 -7.40
C PRO A 50 0.17 -1.72 -7.68
N ASN A 51 -0.40 -2.06 -8.84
CA ASN A 51 -0.67 -3.43 -9.26
C ASN A 51 0.50 -4.11 -9.99
N LEU A 52 1.47 -3.31 -10.47
CA LEU A 52 2.57 -3.79 -11.31
C LEU A 52 3.94 -3.37 -10.77
N THR A 53 3.96 -2.71 -9.62
CA THR A 53 5.17 -2.19 -8.99
C THR A 53 5.25 -2.66 -7.54
N ASP A 54 6.36 -3.28 -7.17
CA ASP A 54 6.70 -3.57 -5.77
C ASP A 54 7.66 -2.47 -5.30
N TYR A 55 7.39 -1.90 -4.13
CA TYR A 55 8.23 -0.86 -3.55
C TYR A 55 9.14 -1.48 -2.50
N LEU A 56 10.45 -1.35 -2.69
CA LEU A 56 11.44 -1.78 -1.70
C LEU A 56 11.98 -0.56 -0.97
N LEU A 57 11.66 -0.40 0.30
CA LEU A 57 12.23 0.69 1.09
C LEU A 57 13.72 0.43 1.36
N SER A 58 14.56 1.44 1.12
CA SER A 58 15.98 1.38 1.49
C SER A 58 16.18 1.29 3.01
N GLU A 59 15.25 1.87 3.77
CA GLU A 59 15.20 1.80 5.23
C GLU A 59 13.75 1.75 5.73
N PRO A 60 13.47 1.15 6.90
CA PRO A 60 12.14 1.17 7.48
C PRO A 60 11.72 2.59 7.86
N ALA A 61 10.51 2.98 7.45
CA ALA A 61 9.92 4.25 7.87
C ALA A 61 9.59 4.20 9.37
N LYS A 62 9.43 5.34 10.03
CA LYS A 62 9.14 5.48 11.46
C LYS A 62 7.89 6.30 11.65
N CYS A 63 6.97 5.77 12.45
CA CYS A 63 5.79 6.54 12.79
C CYS A 63 6.16 7.76 13.66
N PRO A 64 5.67 8.97 13.33
CA PRO A 64 5.89 10.14 14.19
C PRO A 64 5.21 10.02 15.56
N ASN A 65 4.11 9.27 15.67
CA ASN A 65 3.36 9.07 16.91
C ASN A 65 3.96 7.93 17.77
N CYS A 66 4.15 6.77 17.15
CA CYS A 66 4.50 5.53 17.85
C CYS A 66 6.01 5.18 17.80
N ARG A 67 6.78 5.86 16.94
CA ARG A 67 8.20 5.58 16.60
C ARG A 67 8.50 4.13 16.19
N ARG A 68 7.48 3.34 15.87
CA ARG A 68 7.64 1.99 15.33
C ARG A 68 8.02 2.04 13.86
N GLU A 69 8.66 0.97 13.44
CA GLU A 69 9.01 0.70 12.06
C GLU A 69 7.72 0.46 11.24
N ILE A 70 7.59 1.20 10.15
CA ILE A 70 6.54 1.14 9.14
C ILE A 70 7.20 0.60 7.88
N LEU A 71 6.58 -0.44 7.32
CA LEU A 71 6.98 -1.06 6.07
C LEU A 71 5.95 -0.71 4.98
N GLU A 72 6.28 -1.04 3.72
CA GLU A 72 5.44 -0.99 2.52
C GLU A 72 3.97 -1.37 2.79
N LYS A 73 3.76 -2.52 3.43
CA LYS A 73 2.42 -3.09 3.67
C LYS A 73 1.78 -2.65 4.98
N THR A 74 2.46 -1.85 5.77
CA THR A 74 1.95 -1.36 7.04
C THR A 74 0.82 -0.38 6.77
N LEU A 75 -0.29 -0.57 7.48
CA LEU A 75 -1.43 0.34 7.40
C LEU A 75 -1.16 1.60 8.22
N VAL A 76 -1.59 2.72 7.67
CA VAL A 76 -1.29 4.04 8.15
C VAL A 76 -2.46 5.00 7.95
N ASP A 77 -2.49 6.07 8.74
CA ASP A 77 -3.47 7.14 8.70
C ASP A 77 -2.80 8.49 8.41
N LEU A 78 -3.35 9.24 7.45
CA LEU A 78 -2.84 10.56 7.03
C LEU A 78 -3.77 11.72 7.43
N GLY A 79 -4.75 11.48 8.31
CA GLY A 79 -5.61 12.53 8.82
C GLY A 79 -6.52 13.12 7.75
N ARG A 80 -7.65 12.45 7.46
CA ARG A 80 -8.83 12.95 6.72
C ARG A 80 -8.64 13.62 5.33
N ALA A 81 -7.44 13.71 4.78
CA ALA A 81 -7.19 14.40 3.51
C ALA A 81 -7.20 13.49 2.27
N ILE A 82 -7.41 12.18 2.42
CA ILE A 82 -7.44 11.26 1.27
C ILE A 82 -8.89 10.86 0.98
N PRO A 83 -9.48 11.27 -0.17
CA PRO A 83 -10.70 10.64 -0.65
C PRO A 83 -10.43 9.15 -0.85
N PRO A 84 -11.35 8.25 -0.43
CA PRO A 84 -11.13 6.81 -0.54
C PRO A 84 -10.81 6.47 -2.00
N LEU A 85 -9.70 5.74 -2.21
CA LEU A 85 -9.48 5.12 -3.51
C LEU A 85 -10.71 4.25 -3.82
N PRO A 86 -11.27 4.30 -5.03
CA PRO A 86 -12.34 3.38 -5.40
C PRO A 86 -11.80 1.97 -5.14
N ARG A 87 -12.52 1.18 -4.32
CA ARG A 87 -12.20 -0.24 -4.10
C ARG A 87 -11.94 -0.86 -5.47
N GLN A 88 -10.69 -1.17 -5.77
CA GLN A 88 -10.38 -1.94 -6.95
C GLN A 88 -11.03 -3.29 -6.70
N SER A 89 -12.17 -3.49 -7.34
CA SER A 89 -12.90 -4.75 -7.34
C SER A 89 -11.91 -5.82 -7.75
N HIS A 90 -11.34 -6.51 -6.77
CA HIS A 90 -10.57 -7.72 -7.00
C HIS A 90 -11.55 -8.64 -7.70
N ASN A 91 -11.42 -8.72 -9.03
CA ASN A 91 -12.25 -9.52 -9.89
C ASN A 91 -12.06 -10.97 -9.45
N GLN A 92 -12.89 -11.41 -8.52
CA GLN A 92 -13.00 -12.82 -8.14
C GLN A 92 -13.31 -13.56 -9.44
N PRO A 93 -12.43 -14.45 -9.94
CA PRO A 93 -12.91 -15.43 -10.88
C PRO A 93 -13.82 -16.34 -10.05
N SER A 94 -15.14 -16.16 -10.18
CA SER A 94 -16.09 -17.21 -9.87
C SER A 94 -15.80 -18.36 -10.83
N GLY A 95 -14.83 -19.19 -10.45
CA GLY A 95 -14.58 -20.46 -11.07
C GLY A 95 -15.80 -21.36 -10.88
N SER A 96 -16.06 -22.11 -11.94
CA SER A 96 -16.71 -23.42 -11.92
C SER A 96 -18.24 -23.45 -11.89
N VAL A 97 -18.82 -23.62 -13.07
CA VAL A 97 -19.69 -24.77 -13.30
C VAL A 97 -19.27 -25.45 -14.60
N CYS A 98 -18.42 -26.47 -14.47
CA CYS A 98 -18.30 -27.52 -15.46
C CYS A 98 -19.11 -28.69 -14.91
N ASP A 99 -20.38 -28.83 -15.31
CA ASP A 99 -21.06 -30.11 -15.17
C ASP A 99 -21.98 -30.36 -16.38
N ARG A 100 -21.46 -31.21 -17.27
CA ARG A 100 -22.18 -32.05 -18.25
C ARG A 100 -21.83 -33.47 -17.74
N PRO A 101 -22.76 -34.43 -17.55
CA PRO A 101 -23.70 -34.98 -18.55
C PRO A 101 -25.13 -35.19 -17.95
N GLU A 102 -26.21 -35.56 -18.65
CA GLU A 102 -26.50 -36.72 -19.53
C GLU A 102 -27.47 -36.36 -20.67
#